data_AF-A0AAR2JI44-F1
#
_entry.id   AF-A0AAR2JI44-F1
#
_cell.length_a   1.000
_cell.length_b   1.000
_cell.length_c   1.000
_cell.angle_alpha   90.00
_cell.angle_beta   90.00
_cell.angle_gamma   90.00
#
_symmetry.space_group_name_H-M   'P 1'
#
loop_
_entity.id
_entity.type
_entity.pdbx_description
1 polymer ?
#
loop_
_entity_poly.entity_id
_entity_poly.type
_entity_poly.pdbx_seq_one_letter_code
_entity_poly.pdbx_strand_id
1 'polypeptide(L)'
;MVKYTVEVFTGDAFTAGNAKAVFIKLIGTKGSSEPQILDPFTGMPGCSVSFFTLTVSCKESLGPFFLVQLELKALELEDHWFCSKVIVTDPEGRQRLFPCYQWLSPKKKTILREATGLWLPYMQCAIPEYTGSKPQNNDFRRTRDWFS
;
A
#
# COMPACT_ATOMS: atom_id res chain seq x y z
N MET A 1 -8.86 3.54 21.02
CA MET A 1 -7.82 3.48 19.97
C MET A 1 -7.80 2.06 19.42
N VAL A 2 -7.93 1.90 18.11
CA VAL A 2 -8.04 0.63 17.41
C VAL A 2 -6.71 0.36 16.70
N LYS A 3 -6.15 -0.85 16.83
CA LYS A 3 -4.82 -1.19 16.29
C LYS A 3 -4.94 -2.15 15.12
N TYR A 4 -4.24 -1.84 14.03
CA TYR A 4 -4.10 -2.68 12.85
C TYR A 4 -2.63 -3.04 12.68
N THR A 5 -2.35 -4.32 12.42
CA THR A 5 -1.00 -4.76 12.09
C THR A 5 -0.86 -4.77 10.57
N VAL A 6 0.11 -4.04 10.03
CA VAL A 6 0.37 -3.96 8.59
C VAL A 6 1.71 -4.61 8.30
N GLU A 7 1.69 -5.58 7.39
CA GLU A 7 2.86 -6.30 6.91
C GLU A 7 3.06 -5.98 5.43
N VAL A 8 4.24 -5.49 5.07
CA VAL A 8 4.53 -5.06 3.70
C VAL A 8 5.67 -5.87 3.14
N PHE A 9 5.41 -6.55 2.03
CA PHE A 9 6.36 -7.46 1.40
C PHE A 9 7.05 -6.76 0.23
N THR A 10 8.38 -6.74 0.26
CA THR A 10 9.21 -6.32 -0.88
C THR A 10 9.79 -7.54 -1.59
N GLY A 11 9.98 -7.41 -2.91
CA GLY A 11 10.50 -8.47 -3.78
C GLY A 11 12.03 -8.50 -3.90
N ASP A 12 12.72 -7.49 -3.38
CA ASP A 12 14.19 -7.45 -3.39
C ASP A 12 14.71 -6.81 -2.10
N ALA A 13 15.36 -7.64 -1.28
CA ALA A 13 16.00 -7.24 -0.02
C ALA A 13 17.24 -6.36 -0.25
N PHE A 14 17.90 -6.51 -1.41
CA PHE A 14 19.19 -5.87 -1.72
C PHE A 14 19.02 -4.37 -2.04
N THR A 15 17.94 -4.00 -2.74
CA THR A 15 17.55 -2.60 -2.97
C THR A 15 16.72 -2.00 -1.82
N ALA A 16 16.15 -2.84 -0.95
CA ALA A 16 15.46 -2.39 0.27
C ALA A 16 16.39 -1.79 1.34
N GLY A 17 17.71 -1.99 1.23
CA GLY A 17 18.72 -1.37 2.10
C GLY A 17 18.79 0.16 2.02
N ASN A 18 18.22 0.76 0.97
CA ASN A 18 17.94 2.19 0.90
C ASN A 18 16.51 2.47 1.33
N ALA A 19 16.11 2.03 2.52
CA ALA A 19 14.76 2.26 3.00
C ALA A 19 14.60 3.76 3.34
N LYS A 20 14.17 4.44 2.28
CA LYS A 20 13.64 5.79 2.22
C LYS A 20 12.31 5.76 2.96
N ALA A 21 11.89 6.90 3.52
CA ALA A 21 10.67 6.98 4.31
C ALA A 21 9.44 6.68 3.43
N VAL A 22 8.95 5.43 3.48
CA VAL A 22 7.69 5.02 2.89
C VAL A 22 6.59 5.28 3.90
N PHE A 23 5.60 6.06 3.51
CA PHE A 23 4.44 6.40 4.32
C PHE A 23 3.27 5.49 3.95
N ILE A 24 2.62 4.97 4.98
CA ILE A 24 1.44 4.12 4.87
C ILE A 24 0.28 4.80 5.55
N LYS A 25 -0.85 4.88 4.85
CA LYS A 25 -2.11 5.38 5.38
C LYS A 25 -3.23 4.40 5.07
N LEU A 26 -4.01 4.06 6.08
CA LEU A 26 -5.22 3.25 5.93
C LEU A 26 -6.43 4.18 5.78
N ILE A 27 -7.22 3.98 4.73
CA ILE A 27 -8.36 4.84 4.39
C ILE A 27 -9.62 3.98 4.36
N GLY A 28 -10.43 4.07 5.41
CA GLY A 28 -11.66 3.30 5.55
C GLY A 28 -12.92 4.13 5.32
N THR A 29 -14.06 3.45 5.29
CA THR A 29 -15.39 4.08 5.15
C THR A 29 -15.79 4.92 6.37
N LYS A 30 -15.29 4.55 7.56
CA LYS A 30 -15.63 5.22 8.82
C LYS A 30 -14.55 6.18 9.32
N GLY A 31 -13.40 6.23 8.63
CA GLY A 31 -12.29 7.10 9.02
C GLY A 31 -11.00 6.72 8.34
N SER A 32 -9.95 7.51 8.60
CA SER A 32 -8.62 7.24 8.07
C SER A 32 -7.58 7.28 9.20
N SER A 33 -6.50 6.53 9.04
CA SER A 33 -5.35 6.62 9.93
C SER A 33 -4.53 7.88 9.63
N GLU A 34 -3.69 8.26 10.58
CA GLU A 34 -2.56 9.14 10.28
C GLU A 34 -1.53 8.39 9.42
N PRO A 35 -0.76 9.08 8.57
CA PRO A 35 0.35 8.49 7.85
C PRO A 35 1.43 7.97 8.82
N GLN A 36 1.83 6.72 8.66
CA GLN A 36 2.88 6.10 9.46
C GLN A 36 4.08 5.77 8.58
N ILE A 37 5.29 6.02 9.10
CA ILE A 37 6.53 5.72 8.40
C ILE A 37 6.86 4.23 8.61
N LEU A 38 7.18 3.55 7.51
CA LEU A 38 7.82 2.24 7.52
C LEU A 38 9.27 2.41 7.96
N ASP A 39 9.64 1.78 9.08
CA ASP A 39 11.02 1.79 9.55
C ASP A 39 11.86 0.73 8.80
N PRO A 40 12.89 1.14 8.05
CA PRO A 40 13.92 0.29 7.43
C PRO A 40 14.41 -0.88 8.28
N PHE A 41 14.57 -0.62 9.58
CA PHE A 41 15.29 -1.50 10.49
C PHE A 41 14.41 -2.60 11.08
N THR A 42 13.13 -2.62 10.75
CA THR A 42 12.19 -3.69 11.13
C THR A 42 12.19 -4.89 10.18
N GLY A 43 12.88 -4.80 9.04
CA GLY A 43 13.06 -5.93 8.15
C GLY A 43 14.11 -6.90 8.68
N MET A 44 13.92 -8.21 8.50
CA MET A 44 14.95 -9.20 8.83
C MET A 44 16.07 -9.18 7.76
N PRO A 45 17.29 -8.70 8.07
CA PRO A 45 18.40 -8.76 7.14
C PRO A 45 18.79 -10.23 6.90
N GLY A 46 18.89 -10.64 5.63
CA GLY A 46 19.37 -11.98 5.24
C GLY A 46 18.30 -12.98 4.77
N CYS A 47 17.02 -12.62 4.71
CA CYS A 47 15.98 -13.46 4.11
C CYS A 47 15.71 -13.09 2.64
N SER A 48 15.49 -14.08 1.77
CA SER A 48 15.13 -13.89 0.35
C SER A 48 13.80 -13.14 0.12
N VAL A 49 12.99 -13.00 1.18
CA VAL A 49 11.79 -12.17 1.22
C VAL A 49 11.93 -11.25 2.43
N SER A 50 12.17 -9.96 2.17
CA SER A 50 12.10 -8.95 3.21
C SER A 50 10.66 -8.47 3.32
N PHE A 51 10.11 -8.53 4.53
CA PHE A 51 8.86 -7.86 4.87
C PHE A 51 9.07 -6.96 6.07
N PHE A 52 8.26 -5.92 6.15
CA PHE A 52 8.26 -4.95 7.24
C PHE A 52 6.93 -5.04 7.98
N THR A 53 6.98 -5.00 9.31
CA THR A 53 5.78 -5.05 10.15
C THR A 53 5.66 -3.74 10.92
N LEU A 54 4.48 -3.12 10.88
CA LEU A 54 4.17 -1.91 11.63
C LEU A 54 2.79 -2.00 12.27
N THR A 55 2.58 -1.28 13.37
CA THR A 55 1.27 -1.17 14.02
C THR A 55 0.67 0.21 13.79
N VAL A 56 -0.42 0.28 13.02
CA VAL A 56 -1.20 1.50 12.78
C VAL A 56 -2.25 1.63 13.86
N SER A 57 -2.24 2.77 14.55
CA SER A 57 -3.23 3.08 15.57
C SER A 57 -4.22 4.13 15.08
N CYS A 58 -5.50 3.78 15.03
CA CYS A 58 -6.59 4.65 14.60
C CYS A 58 -7.43 5.09 15.82
N LYS A 59 -8.05 6.28 15.75
CA LYS A 59 -8.99 6.74 16.80
C LYS A 59 -10.22 5.82 16.84
N GLU A 60 -10.73 5.49 15.67
CA GLU A 60 -11.94 4.67 15.47
C GLU A 60 -11.66 3.51 14.51
N SER A 61 -12.61 2.58 14.37
CA SER A 61 -12.52 1.50 13.39
C SER A 61 -12.62 2.07 11.97
N LEU A 62 -11.83 1.53 11.03
CA LEU A 62 -11.84 1.95 9.63
C LEU A 62 -13.12 1.50 8.90
N GLY A 63 -13.85 0.54 9.46
CA GLY A 63 -15.05 -0.01 8.85
C GLY A 63 -14.80 -1.27 8.03
N PRO A 64 -15.84 -1.81 7.37
CA PRO A 64 -15.78 -3.10 6.67
C PRO A 64 -14.92 -3.07 5.41
N PHE A 65 -14.74 -1.91 4.80
CA PHE A 65 -13.91 -1.73 3.61
C PHE A 65 -12.92 -0.61 3.86
N PHE A 66 -11.67 -0.84 3.46
CA PHE A 66 -10.65 0.20 3.47
C PHE A 66 -9.64 -0.03 2.34
N LEU A 67 -8.89 1.03 2.04
CA LEU A 67 -7.82 1.09 1.06
C LEU A 67 -6.49 1.29 1.79
N VAL A 68 -5.41 0.86 1.15
CA VAL A 68 -4.05 1.16 1.62
C VAL A 68 -3.45 2.18 0.68
N GLN A 69 -3.07 3.34 1.19
CA GLN A 69 -2.29 4.33 0.45
C GLN A 69 -0.82 4.20 0.82
N LEU A 70 0.02 4.10 -0.20
CA LEU A 70 1.48 4.10 -0.12
C LEU A 70 2.02 5.37 -0.77
N GLU A 71 2.95 6.04 -0.09
CA GLU A 71 3.62 7.24 -0.56
C GLU A 71 5.12 7.16 -0.26
N LEU A 72 5.94 7.41 -1.28
CA LEU A 72 7.39 7.45 -1.12
C LEU A 72 7.83 8.89 -0.92
N LYS A 73 8.63 9.14 0.11
CA LYS A 73 9.37 10.39 0.21
C LYS A 73 10.76 10.19 -0.39
N ALA A 74 10.98 10.75 -1.57
CA ALA A 74 12.29 10.78 -2.20
C ALA A 74 13.29 11.55 -1.33
N LEU A 75 14.46 10.96 -1.17
CA LEU A 75 15.66 11.71 -0.78
C LEU A 75 16.45 12.10 -2.02
N GLU A 76 16.37 11.30 -3.10
CA GLU A 76 17.02 11.54 -4.39
C GLU A 76 16.05 11.33 -5.60
N LEU A 77 16.50 11.72 -6.79
CA LEU A 77 15.67 11.84 -8.00
C LEU A 77 15.21 10.50 -8.60
N GLU A 78 15.90 9.39 -8.32
CA GLU A 78 15.66 8.06 -8.93
C GLU A 78 15.34 6.98 -7.88
N ASP A 79 14.54 7.38 -6.90
CA ASP A 79 14.17 6.54 -5.78
C ASP A 79 12.95 5.68 -6.10
N HIS A 80 13.18 4.46 -6.61
CA HIS A 80 12.14 3.47 -6.83
C HIS A 80 12.13 2.39 -5.75
N TRP A 81 10.94 1.89 -5.39
CA TRP A 81 10.78 0.81 -4.42
C TRP A 81 9.75 -0.21 -4.89
N PHE A 82 10.13 -1.49 -4.93
CA PHE A 82 9.23 -2.54 -5.37
C PHE A 82 8.38 -3.06 -4.20
N CYS A 83 7.06 -2.92 -4.33
CA CYS A 83 6.12 -3.46 -3.35
C CYS A 83 5.36 -4.64 -3.98
N SER A 84 5.47 -5.82 -3.36
CA SER A 84 4.79 -7.03 -3.82
C SER A 84 3.34 -7.05 -3.33
N LYS A 85 3.14 -7.00 -2.01
CA LYS A 85 1.81 -7.05 -1.40
C LYS A 85 1.85 -6.39 -0.02
N VAL A 86 0.67 -5.94 0.43
CA VAL A 86 0.44 -5.49 1.80
C VAL A 86 -0.62 -6.39 2.42
N ILE A 87 -0.39 -6.85 3.65
CA ILE A 87 -1.35 -7.58 4.45
C ILE A 87 -1.72 -6.70 5.64
N VAL A 88 -3.01 -6.49 5.86
CA VAL A 88 -3.51 -5.74 7.02
C VAL A 88 -4.32 -6.69 7.88
N THR A 89 -3.94 -6.79 9.15
CA THR A 89 -4.64 -7.58 10.17
C THR A 89 -5.47 -6.64 11.04
N ASP A 90 -6.78 -6.85 11.04
CA ASP A 90 -7.74 -6.15 11.87
C ASP A 90 -7.55 -6.48 13.37
N PRO A 91 -8.09 -5.67 14.28
CA PRO A 91 -8.09 -5.97 15.73
C PRO A 91 -8.74 -7.30 16.08
N GLU A 92 -9.69 -7.75 15.26
CA GLU A 92 -10.35 -9.06 15.43
C GLU A 92 -9.54 -10.23 14.85
N GLY A 93 -8.32 -9.98 14.36
CA GLY A 93 -7.43 -10.99 13.79
C GLY A 93 -7.73 -11.36 12.33
N ARG A 94 -8.64 -10.65 11.66
CA ARG A 94 -8.97 -10.88 10.25
C ARG A 94 -7.89 -10.27 9.36
N GLN A 95 -7.31 -11.08 8.48
CA GLN A 95 -6.31 -10.63 7.52
C GLN A 95 -6.95 -10.23 6.18
N ARG A 96 -6.53 -9.09 5.64
CA ARG A 96 -6.93 -8.59 4.33
C ARG A 96 -5.71 -8.38 3.46
N LEU A 97 -5.78 -8.88 2.23
CA LEU A 97 -4.68 -8.83 1.26
C LEU A 97 -4.87 -7.68 0.28
N PHE A 98 -3.82 -6.89 0.08
CA PHE A 98 -3.74 -5.79 -0.86
C PHE A 98 -2.60 -6.04 -1.85
N PRO A 99 -2.89 -6.61 -3.04
CA PRO A 99 -1.88 -6.87 -4.06
C PRO A 99 -1.35 -5.54 -4.62
N CYS A 100 -0.02 -5.44 -4.79
CA CYS A 100 0.64 -4.25 -5.34
C CYS A 100 1.42 -4.58 -6.62
N TYR A 101 2.35 -5.53 -6.54
CA TYR A 101 3.20 -6.07 -7.61
C TYR A 101 3.72 -5.02 -8.61
N GLN A 102 4.15 -3.86 -8.11
CA GLN A 102 4.61 -2.76 -8.95
C GLN A 102 5.72 -1.94 -8.27
N TRP A 103 6.49 -1.23 -9.09
CA TRP A 103 7.45 -0.23 -8.63
C TRP A 103 6.71 1.05 -8.22
N LEU A 104 6.95 1.50 -7.00
CA LEU A 104 6.45 2.78 -6.50
C LEU A 104 7.43 3.89 -6.84
N SER A 105 6.88 5.07 -7.12
CA SER A 105 7.66 6.26 -7.45
C SER A 105 7.33 7.40 -6.49
N PRO A 106 8.28 8.28 -6.13
CA PRO A 106 8.08 9.34 -5.14
C PRO A 106 7.06 10.38 -5.59
N LYS A 107 6.89 10.53 -6.91
CA LYS A 107 5.99 11.49 -7.54
C LYS A 107 4.52 11.02 -7.57
N LYS A 108 4.23 9.76 -7.21
CA LYS A 108 2.90 9.15 -7.38
C LYS A 108 2.45 8.45 -6.10
N LYS A 109 1.31 8.89 -5.57
CA LYS A 109 0.59 8.16 -4.51
C LYS A 109 -0.04 6.90 -5.10
N THR A 110 0.17 5.78 -4.44
CA THR A 110 -0.35 4.49 -4.89
C THR A 110 -1.43 4.02 -3.92
N ILE A 111 -2.63 3.81 -4.45
CA ILE A 111 -3.78 3.33 -3.67
C ILE A 111 -4.03 1.87 -4.05
N LEU A 112 -3.95 0.99 -3.06
CA LEU A 112 -4.17 -0.44 -3.18
C LEU A 112 -5.57 -0.80 -2.71
N ARG A 113 -6.18 -1.76 -3.41
CA ARG A 113 -7.50 -2.29 -3.12
C ARG A 113 -7.38 -3.71 -2.59
N GLU A 114 -8.35 -4.12 -1.80
CA GLU A 114 -8.40 -5.48 -1.28
C GLU A 114 -8.58 -6.49 -2.43
N ALA A 115 -7.92 -7.64 -2.31
CA ALA A 115 -7.89 -8.71 -3.31
C ALA A 115 -9.26 -9.34 -3.61
N THR A 116 -10.24 -9.19 -2.72
CA THR A 116 -11.56 -9.82 -2.77
C THR A 116 -12.39 -9.45 -4.02
N GLY A 117 -11.92 -8.49 -4.84
CA GLY A 117 -12.49 -8.26 -6.16
C GLY A 117 -13.92 -7.70 -6.12
N LEU A 118 -14.19 -6.81 -5.16
CA LEU A 118 -15.50 -6.17 -5.01
C LEU A 118 -15.84 -5.33 -6.25
N TRP A 119 -17.08 -5.45 -6.72
CA TRP A 119 -17.58 -4.70 -7.85
C TRP A 119 -17.45 -3.19 -7.61
N LEU A 120 -16.83 -2.50 -8.58
CA LEU A 120 -16.45 -1.09 -8.52
C LEU A 120 -17.54 -0.13 -8.01
N PRO A 121 -18.84 -0.28 -8.35
CA PRO A 121 -19.87 0.66 -7.91
C PRO A 121 -20.05 0.71 -6.39
N TYR A 122 -19.90 -0.42 -5.70
CA TYR A 122 -20.16 -0.50 -4.25
C TYR A 122 -19.08 0.21 -3.44
N MET A 123 -17.81 0.14 -3.89
CA MET A 123 -16.70 0.84 -3.24
C MET A 123 -16.71 2.35 -3.52
N GLN A 124 -17.19 2.75 -4.69
CA GLN A 124 -17.26 4.14 -5.17
C GLN A 124 -18.29 4.96 -4.37
N CYS A 125 -19.39 4.34 -3.96
CA CYS A 125 -20.36 4.94 -3.04
C CYS A 125 -19.86 5.00 -1.58
N ALA A 126 -19.01 4.06 -1.18
CA ALA A 126 -18.60 3.91 0.21
C ALA A 126 -17.37 4.75 0.60
N ILE A 127 -16.48 5.09 -0.35
CA ILE A 127 -15.26 5.86 -0.11
C ILE A 127 -15.10 6.91 -1.22
N PRO A 128 -15.39 8.20 -1.00
CA PRO A 128 -15.27 9.24 -2.04
C PRO A 128 -13.86 9.37 -2.62
N GLU A 129 -12.83 9.12 -1.79
CA GLU A 129 -11.41 9.09 -2.18
C GLU A 129 -11.08 7.99 -3.23
N TYR A 130 -12.00 7.03 -3.42
CA TYR A 130 -11.94 6.02 -4.46
C TYR A 130 -12.05 6.60 -5.88
N THR A 131 -12.72 7.75 -6.05
CA THR A 131 -13.03 8.37 -7.35
C THR A 131 -11.81 8.80 -8.16
N GLY A 132 -10.65 9.00 -7.51
CA GLY A 132 -9.41 9.43 -8.17
C GLY A 132 -8.54 8.30 -8.73
N SER A 133 -8.83 7.04 -8.39
CA SER A 133 -8.06 5.91 -8.89
C SER A 133 -8.60 5.47 -10.25
N LYS A 134 -8.01 5.97 -11.35
CA LYS A 134 -8.16 5.34 -12.66
C LYS A 134 -7.92 3.82 -12.46
N PRO A 135 -8.74 2.93 -13.04
CA PRO A 135 -8.46 1.51 -12.96
C PRO A 135 -7.00 1.31 -13.39
N GLN A 136 -6.22 0.56 -12.60
CA GLN A 136 -4.80 0.25 -12.92
C GLN A 136 -4.64 -0.25 -14.37
N ASN A 137 -5.71 -0.79 -14.94
CA ASN A 137 -5.84 -1.22 -16.32
C ASN A 137 -5.58 -0.14 -17.39
N ASN A 138 -5.59 1.16 -17.05
CA ASN A 138 -5.34 2.23 -18.01
C ASN A 138 -3.85 2.50 -18.28
N ASP A 139 -2.94 2.13 -17.37
CA ASP A 139 -1.49 2.24 -17.60
C ASP A 139 -0.97 1.09 -18.50
N PHE A 140 -1.64 -0.07 -18.50
CA PHE A 140 -1.27 -1.22 -19.35
C PHE A 140 -1.46 -0.96 -20.85
N ARG A 141 -2.33 0.01 -21.21
CA ARG A 141 -2.57 0.38 -22.61
C ARG A 141 -1.52 1.33 -23.18
N ARG A 142 -0.74 2.04 -22.35
CA ARG A 142 0.29 2.99 -22.81
C ARG A 142 1.64 2.34 -23.10
N THR A 143 1.92 1.16 -22.55
CA THR A 143 3.22 0.49 -22.71
C THR A 143 3.27 -0.51 -23.86
N ARG A 144 2.19 -0.62 -24.66
CA ARG A 144 2.13 -1.43 -25.89
C ARG A 144 1.91 -0.58 -27.14
N ASP A 145 2.48 0.63 -27.17
CA ASP A 145 2.76 1.29 -28.44
C ASP A 145 3.92 0.53 -29.09
N TRP A 146 3.58 -0.47 -29.89
CA TRP A 146 4.55 -1.14 -30.75
C TRP A 146 5.08 -0.10 -31.73
N PHE A 147 6.41 0.08 -31.76
CA PHE A 147 7.07 0.84 -32.81
C PHE A 147 6.54 0.35 -34.17
N SER A 148 5.82 1.22 -34.89
CA SER A 148 5.47 1.04 -36.31
C SER A 148 6.64 1.46 -37.18
#